data_AF-A0A935D6Z6-F1
#
_entry.id   AF-A0A935D6Z6-F1
#
_cell.length_a   1.000
_cell.length_b   1.000
_cell.length_c   1.000
_cell.angle_alpha   90.00
_cell.angle_beta   90.00
_cell.angle_gamma   90.00
#
_symmetry.space_group_name_H-M   'P 1'
#
loop_
_entity.id
_entity.type
_entity.pdbx_description
1 polymer ?
#
loop_
_entity_poly.entity_id
_entity_poly.type
_entity_poly.pdbx_seq_one_letter_code
_entity_poly.pdbx_strand_id
1 'polypeptide(L)'
;MAAAKPKSKLSLSLANVRDPRRAKLSPAEKKQWRGLIAQEGLDDGDEDSVQLVDVLEGGAVRYQLYLWSFGSAALFPAGKTKPVGGAVQHTFRANDLELCAALAAAWKASAKKLRLREALRFELAKEPLPHEPGSEPRRGERRSMAAPSRRRGVATATTQPAGGGVAHAIAALRSLVTAGKGREASRAADALRDETFTAWRLYPKLLVDDLSADQRAVLEVLLDLELARDLANCGLFNRDAHLARFLGRSRPGPSDVTLEVGERTVPVWWAVSAVGSGHARPDEVLKGWKKVPTVAALAAWTEIARDGAYDVLTVRATSMKDAGFSSKPYMVDYRTRVVSLLADVSLALGAEGEKAARALTTRLPSWGGAWQVFVAIASGLRHANGAPLDTAYDKTFAKLWERVGGDSFHAPALATAIEEALPRERAKAFVAGLTPPRGR
;
A
#
# COMPACT_ATOMS: atom_id res chain seq x y z
N MET A 1 -25.46 -31.02 27.60
CA MET A 1 -25.02 -31.97 26.54
C MET A 1 -23.63 -31.60 26.10
N ALA A 2 -22.64 -32.49 26.23
CA ALA A 2 -21.30 -32.26 25.68
C ALA A 2 -21.32 -32.58 24.18
N ALA A 3 -20.97 -31.61 23.33
CA ALA A 3 -20.87 -31.86 21.89
C ALA A 3 -19.74 -32.88 21.63
N ALA A 4 -20.10 -34.04 21.08
CA ALA A 4 -19.14 -35.05 20.70
C ALA A 4 -18.18 -34.47 19.65
N LYS A 5 -16.88 -34.40 19.97
CA LYS A 5 -15.87 -33.98 18.99
C LYS A 5 -15.92 -34.96 17.82
N PRO A 6 -16.13 -34.52 16.57
CA PRO A 6 -15.96 -35.39 15.43
C PRO A 6 -14.52 -35.91 15.43
N LYS A 7 -14.35 -37.23 15.48
CA LYS A 7 -13.05 -37.86 15.21
C LYS A 7 -12.79 -37.65 13.72
N SER A 8 -11.87 -36.75 13.36
CA SER A 8 -11.38 -36.69 11.98
C SER A 8 -10.80 -38.05 11.63
N LYS A 9 -11.22 -38.60 10.49
CA LYS A 9 -10.59 -39.79 9.90
C LYS A 9 -9.22 -39.41 9.34
N LEU A 10 -9.10 -38.17 8.84
CA LEU A 10 -7.82 -37.61 8.43
C LEU A 10 -6.92 -37.35 9.65
N SER A 11 -5.74 -37.94 9.63
CA SER A 11 -4.70 -37.80 10.67
C SER A 11 -3.40 -37.35 10.04
N LEU A 12 -3.04 -36.08 10.26
CA LEU A 12 -1.88 -35.43 9.66
C LEU A 12 -0.78 -35.18 10.69
N SER A 13 0.47 -35.14 10.21
CA SER A 13 1.63 -34.69 10.99
C SER A 13 2.50 -33.77 10.13
N LEU A 14 3.36 -32.97 10.77
CA LEU A 14 4.29 -32.07 10.08
C LEU A 14 5.71 -32.62 10.21
N ALA A 15 6.50 -32.53 9.14
CA ALA A 15 7.87 -33.05 9.08
C ALA A 15 8.76 -32.25 8.12
N ASN A 16 10.06 -32.61 8.11
CA ASN A 16 11.02 -32.25 7.06
C ASN A 16 11.07 -30.76 6.67
N VAL A 17 10.96 -29.88 7.67
CA VAL A 17 11.01 -28.42 7.48
C VAL A 17 12.32 -28.04 6.81
N ARG A 18 12.22 -27.46 5.63
CA ARG A 18 13.36 -27.16 4.76
C ARG A 18 13.22 -25.78 4.11
N ASP A 19 14.37 -25.19 3.83
CA ASP A 19 14.48 -24.02 2.95
C ASP A 19 14.33 -24.52 1.49
N PRO A 20 13.29 -24.09 0.74
CA PRO A 20 13.06 -24.57 -0.63
C PRO A 20 14.18 -24.18 -1.61
N ARG A 21 15.03 -23.19 -1.28
CA ARG A 21 16.18 -22.76 -2.08
C ARG A 21 17.37 -23.72 -1.93
N ARG A 22 17.61 -24.16 -0.69
CA ARG A 22 18.78 -25.00 -0.32
C ARG A 22 18.48 -26.49 -0.45
N ALA A 23 17.21 -26.88 -0.38
CA ALA A 23 16.80 -28.27 -0.47
C ALA A 23 16.84 -28.82 -1.90
N LYS A 24 17.09 -30.13 -2.01
CA LYS A 24 16.93 -30.88 -3.27
C LYS A 24 15.44 -31.09 -3.56
N LEU A 25 14.77 -30.06 -4.07
CA LEU A 25 13.36 -30.12 -4.46
C LEU A 25 13.11 -31.11 -5.60
N SER A 26 12.00 -31.85 -5.51
CA SER A 26 11.43 -32.65 -6.58
C SER A 26 10.96 -31.78 -7.77
N PRO A 27 10.70 -32.36 -8.96
CA PRO A 27 10.20 -31.60 -10.11
C PRO A 27 8.88 -30.86 -9.85
N ALA A 28 7.99 -31.45 -9.05
CA ALA A 28 6.72 -30.83 -8.68
C ALA A 28 6.91 -29.64 -7.73
N GLU A 29 7.73 -29.80 -6.69
CA GLU A 29 8.06 -28.71 -5.75
C GLU A 29 8.78 -27.56 -6.45
N LYS A 30 9.70 -27.85 -7.37
CA LYS A 30 10.33 -26.82 -8.22
C LYS A 30 9.29 -26.03 -9.02
N LYS A 31 8.20 -26.66 -9.46
CA LYS A 31 7.12 -26.00 -10.21
C LYS A 31 6.15 -25.24 -9.30
N GLN A 32 5.83 -25.76 -8.11
CA GLN A 32 5.09 -25.05 -7.05
C GLN A 32 5.86 -23.79 -6.63
N TRP A 33 7.12 -23.94 -6.21
CA TRP A 33 7.98 -22.86 -5.74
C TRP A 33 8.10 -21.74 -6.76
N ARG A 34 8.45 -22.06 -8.01
CA ARG A 34 8.51 -21.06 -9.10
C ARG A 34 7.17 -20.36 -9.35
N GLY A 35 6.05 -21.06 -9.17
CA GLY A 35 4.71 -20.47 -9.30
C GLY A 35 4.42 -19.46 -8.19
N LEU A 36 4.75 -19.81 -6.94
CA LEU A 36 4.60 -18.94 -5.78
C LEU A 36 5.47 -17.69 -5.87
N ILE A 37 6.75 -17.85 -6.22
CA ILE A 37 7.68 -16.73 -6.42
C ILE A 37 7.18 -15.79 -7.52
N ALA A 38 6.72 -16.34 -8.65
CA ALA A 38 6.16 -15.53 -9.73
C ALA A 38 4.85 -14.82 -9.36
N GLN A 39 4.04 -15.39 -8.47
CA GLN A 39 2.77 -14.82 -8.02
C GLN A 39 2.98 -13.69 -6.98
N GLU A 40 3.85 -13.91 -6.00
CA GLU A 40 4.11 -12.93 -4.92
C GLU A 40 5.05 -11.80 -5.36
N GLY A 41 5.65 -11.89 -6.55
CA GLY A 41 6.55 -10.87 -7.10
C GLY A 41 7.87 -10.74 -6.32
N LEU A 42 8.27 -11.79 -5.61
CA LEU A 42 9.48 -11.81 -4.80
C LEU A 42 10.70 -11.95 -5.70
N ASP A 43 11.69 -11.07 -5.52
CA ASP A 43 13.04 -11.26 -6.09
C ASP A 43 13.83 -12.26 -5.21
N ASP A 44 14.87 -12.90 -5.77
CA ASP A 44 15.74 -13.89 -5.10
C ASP A 44 16.38 -13.41 -3.76
N GLY A 45 16.17 -12.16 -3.33
CA GLY A 45 16.57 -11.63 -2.03
C GLY A 45 15.54 -11.77 -0.89
N ASP A 46 14.23 -11.70 -1.17
CA ASP A 46 13.18 -11.59 -0.15
C ASP A 46 12.62 -12.94 0.33
N GLU A 47 12.88 -14.02 -0.41
CA GLU A 47 12.32 -15.36 -0.20
C GLU A 47 13.09 -16.23 0.83
N ASP A 48 14.17 -15.70 1.46
CA ASP A 48 14.85 -16.34 2.62
C ASP A 48 13.90 -16.52 3.83
N SER A 49 12.73 -15.90 3.74
CA SER A 49 11.60 -15.94 4.67
C SER A 49 10.81 -17.26 4.65
N VAL A 50 10.84 -18.05 3.57
CA VAL A 50 9.91 -19.19 3.37
C VAL A 50 10.44 -20.52 3.91
N GLN A 51 9.59 -21.23 4.65
CA GLN A 51 9.79 -22.64 5.02
C GLN A 51 8.85 -23.53 4.21
N LEU A 52 9.39 -24.58 3.59
CA LEU A 52 8.63 -25.69 3.03
C LEU A 52 8.53 -26.79 4.10
N VAL A 53 7.31 -27.20 4.41
CA VAL A 53 6.97 -28.22 5.42
C VAL A 53 6.25 -29.37 4.73
N ASP A 54 6.70 -30.61 4.97
CA ASP A 54 5.94 -31.78 4.55
C ASP A 54 4.78 -32.01 5.53
N VAL A 55 3.58 -32.17 4.98
CA VAL A 55 2.40 -32.62 5.72
C VAL A 55 2.21 -34.10 5.39
N LEU A 56 2.44 -34.97 6.38
CA LEU A 56 2.39 -36.42 6.21
C LEU A 56 1.05 -36.99 6.61
N GLU A 57 0.56 -37.96 5.84
CA GLU A 57 -0.56 -38.84 6.16
C GLU A 57 -0.03 -40.29 6.13
N GLY A 58 -0.17 -41.05 7.23
CA GLY A 58 0.36 -42.42 7.30
C GLY A 58 1.88 -42.56 7.08
N GLY A 59 2.65 -41.47 7.27
CA GLY A 59 4.10 -41.40 6.99
C GLY A 59 4.46 -41.01 5.55
N ALA A 60 3.50 -41.00 4.62
CA ALA A 60 3.72 -40.52 3.24
C ALA A 60 3.45 -39.01 3.12
N VAL A 61 4.21 -38.29 2.29
CA VAL A 61 3.96 -36.86 2.04
C VAL A 61 2.64 -36.71 1.29
N ARG A 62 1.66 -36.08 1.93
CA ARG A 62 0.30 -35.86 1.39
C ARG A 62 0.13 -34.44 0.87
N TYR A 63 0.68 -33.45 1.57
CA TYR A 63 0.71 -32.06 1.15
C TYR A 63 2.07 -31.41 1.40
N GLN A 64 2.33 -30.31 0.70
CA GLN A 64 3.48 -29.44 0.82
C GLN A 64 2.98 -28.05 1.22
N LEU A 65 3.37 -27.61 2.41
CA LEU A 65 2.97 -26.32 2.97
C LEU A 65 4.15 -25.35 2.89
N TYR A 66 4.01 -24.29 2.11
CA TYR A 66 4.93 -23.16 2.08
C TYR A 66 4.45 -22.12 3.10
N LEU A 67 5.34 -21.64 3.95
CA LEU A 67 5.06 -20.74 5.07
C LEU A 67 6.03 -19.55 5.05
N TRP A 68 5.52 -18.33 4.90
CA TRP A 68 6.29 -17.09 4.90
C TRP A 68 6.41 -16.52 6.31
N SER A 69 7.48 -15.76 6.59
CA SER A 69 7.75 -15.14 7.90
C SER A 69 6.89 -13.90 8.23
N PHE A 70 5.68 -13.82 7.67
CA PHE A 70 4.66 -12.79 7.94
C PHE A 70 3.25 -13.40 8.02
N GLY A 71 3.20 -14.70 8.32
CA GLY A 71 1.96 -15.43 8.55
C GLY A 71 1.19 -15.87 7.30
N SER A 72 1.66 -15.53 6.09
CA SER A 72 1.06 -16.07 4.86
C SER A 72 1.53 -17.49 4.60
N ALA A 73 0.69 -18.29 3.94
CA ALA A 73 0.98 -19.69 3.63
C ALA A 73 0.24 -20.18 2.39
N ALA A 74 0.74 -21.24 1.75
CA ALA A 74 0.11 -21.91 0.62
C ALA A 74 0.30 -23.43 0.71
N LEU A 75 -0.80 -24.17 0.63
CA LEU A 75 -0.84 -25.63 0.76
C LEU A 75 -1.12 -26.29 -0.58
N PHE A 76 -0.23 -27.19 -1.01
CA PHE A 76 -0.34 -27.94 -2.26
C PHE A 76 -0.49 -29.44 -1.98
N PRO A 77 -1.36 -30.18 -2.68
CA PRO A 77 -1.30 -31.64 -2.67
C PRO A 77 0.03 -32.13 -3.24
N ALA A 78 0.58 -33.19 -2.65
CA ALA A 78 1.87 -33.73 -3.06
C ALA A 78 1.89 -34.05 -4.57
N GLY A 79 2.91 -33.55 -5.27
CA GLY A 79 3.05 -33.74 -6.71
C GLY A 79 2.13 -32.90 -7.60
N LYS A 80 1.23 -32.07 -7.03
CA LYS A 80 0.32 -31.17 -7.77
C LYS A 80 0.80 -29.72 -7.70
N THR A 81 0.30 -28.86 -8.59
CA THR A 81 0.78 -27.46 -8.72
C THR A 81 -0.31 -26.41 -8.59
N LYS A 82 -1.53 -26.80 -8.20
CA LYS A 82 -2.58 -25.88 -7.76
C LYS A 82 -2.70 -25.97 -6.23
N PRO A 83 -2.77 -24.85 -5.50
CA PRO A 83 -2.99 -24.87 -4.06
C PRO A 83 -4.44 -25.29 -3.74
N VAL A 84 -4.65 -25.84 -2.55
CA VAL A 84 -5.97 -26.26 -2.02
C VAL A 84 -6.36 -25.55 -0.72
N GLY A 85 -5.48 -24.68 -0.23
CA GLY A 85 -5.66 -23.84 0.95
C GLY A 85 -4.46 -22.92 1.14
N GLY A 86 -4.58 -21.96 2.04
CA GLY A 86 -3.53 -20.99 2.31
C GLY A 86 -3.86 -20.10 3.49
N ALA A 87 -2.90 -19.27 3.89
CA ALA A 87 -3.11 -18.24 4.89
C ALA A 87 -2.80 -16.85 4.32
N VAL A 88 -3.58 -15.87 4.75
CA VAL A 88 -3.28 -14.44 4.62
C VAL A 88 -3.12 -13.91 6.05
N GLN A 89 -1.95 -13.34 6.36
CA GLN A 89 -1.64 -12.74 7.68
C GLN A 89 -2.11 -13.61 8.86
N HIS A 90 -1.50 -14.79 8.99
CA HIS A 90 -1.69 -15.80 10.05
C HIS A 90 -3.00 -16.59 10.00
N THR A 91 -4.02 -16.16 9.23
CA THR A 91 -5.31 -16.85 9.18
C THR A 91 -5.36 -17.87 8.04
N PHE A 92 -5.21 -19.15 8.36
CA PHE A 92 -5.27 -20.26 7.40
C PHE A 92 -6.72 -20.70 7.13
N ARG A 93 -7.03 -20.88 5.84
CA ARG A 93 -8.32 -21.35 5.32
C ARG A 93 -8.11 -22.39 4.22
N ALA A 94 -9.01 -23.37 4.15
CA ALA A 94 -9.11 -24.34 3.08
C ALA A 94 -10.60 -24.69 2.86
N ASN A 95 -10.96 -25.14 1.67
CA ASN A 95 -12.34 -25.47 1.32
C ASN A 95 -12.83 -26.78 1.97
N ASP A 96 -11.91 -27.58 2.50
CA ASP A 96 -12.18 -28.83 3.21
C ASP A 96 -12.00 -28.60 4.74
N LEU A 97 -13.10 -28.77 5.48
CA LEU A 97 -13.15 -28.59 6.92
C LEU A 97 -12.43 -29.72 7.70
N GLU A 98 -12.43 -30.94 7.18
CA GLU A 98 -11.70 -32.05 7.79
C GLU A 98 -10.19 -31.86 7.61
N LEU A 99 -9.76 -31.42 6.43
CA LEU A 99 -8.37 -31.00 6.17
C LEU A 99 -7.94 -29.85 7.10
N CYS A 100 -8.76 -28.80 7.23
CA CYS A 100 -8.45 -27.66 8.09
C CYS A 100 -8.34 -28.08 9.57
N ALA A 101 -9.26 -28.93 10.06
CA ALA A 101 -9.22 -29.46 11.42
C ALA A 101 -8.00 -30.37 11.68
N ALA A 102 -7.67 -31.26 10.74
CA ALA A 102 -6.51 -32.13 10.86
C ALA A 102 -5.18 -31.36 10.82
N LEU A 103 -5.07 -30.33 9.98
CA LEU A 103 -3.91 -29.42 9.96
C LEU A 103 -3.77 -28.64 11.27
N ALA A 104 -4.87 -28.13 11.83
CA ALA A 104 -4.84 -27.45 13.13
C ALA A 104 -4.32 -28.36 14.26
N ALA A 105 -4.73 -29.64 14.27
CA ALA A 105 -4.24 -30.64 15.20
C ALA A 105 -2.74 -30.95 14.98
N ALA A 106 -2.32 -31.19 13.74
CA ALA A 106 -0.94 -31.46 13.36
C ALA A 106 0.01 -30.30 13.75
N TRP A 107 -0.44 -29.07 13.50
CA TRP A 107 0.26 -27.83 13.85
C TRP A 107 0.45 -27.70 15.35
N LYS A 108 -0.63 -27.85 16.14
CA LYS A 108 -0.58 -27.79 17.61
C LYS A 108 0.38 -28.84 18.20
N ALA A 109 0.44 -30.03 17.61
CA ALA A 109 1.33 -31.11 18.07
C ALA A 109 2.81 -30.90 17.72
N SER A 110 3.10 -30.25 16.59
CA SER A 110 4.41 -30.33 15.93
C SER A 110 5.13 -28.99 15.75
N ALA A 111 4.42 -27.88 15.55
CA ALA A 111 5.01 -26.60 15.11
C ALA A 111 6.13 -26.09 16.03
N LYS A 112 5.93 -26.16 17.36
CA LYS A 112 6.94 -25.75 18.36
C LYS A 112 8.20 -26.65 18.31
N LYS A 113 8.03 -27.96 18.12
CA LYS A 113 9.15 -28.93 18.03
C LYS A 113 9.98 -28.70 16.76
N LEU A 114 9.29 -28.40 15.66
CA LEU A 114 9.87 -28.16 14.34
C LEU A 114 10.44 -26.75 14.15
N ARG A 115 10.27 -25.85 15.14
CA ARG A 115 10.68 -24.43 15.07
C ARG A 115 10.15 -23.75 13.80
N LEU A 116 8.86 -23.94 13.51
CA LEU A 116 8.18 -23.14 12.49
C LEU A 116 8.23 -21.67 12.91
N ARG A 117 8.57 -20.80 11.96
CA ARG A 117 8.85 -19.37 12.23
C ARG A 117 7.61 -18.62 12.69
N GLU A 118 6.47 -18.93 12.07
CA GLU A 118 5.20 -18.27 12.35
C GLU A 118 4.21 -19.16 13.09
N ALA A 119 3.24 -18.53 13.74
CA ALA A 119 2.01 -19.19 14.17
C ALA A 119 0.92 -18.98 13.11
N LEU A 120 0.21 -20.05 12.74
CA LEU A 120 -1.02 -20.00 11.98
C LEU A 120 -2.23 -20.26 12.89
N ARG A 121 -3.26 -19.45 12.74
CA ARG A 121 -4.61 -19.65 13.26
C ARG A 121 -5.44 -20.33 12.16
N PHE A 122 -6.02 -21.48 12.47
CA PHE A 122 -6.87 -22.22 11.54
C PHE A 122 -8.32 -21.81 11.78
N GLU A 123 -8.97 -21.28 10.75
CA GLU A 123 -10.39 -20.94 10.79
C GLU A 123 -11.22 -22.00 10.07
N LEU A 124 -12.09 -22.66 10.82
CA LEU A 124 -13.17 -23.47 10.28
C LEU A 124 -14.28 -22.51 9.85
N ALA A 125 -14.35 -22.22 8.56
CA ALA A 125 -15.48 -21.49 7.99
C ALA A 125 -16.77 -22.28 8.24
N LYS A 126 -17.85 -21.61 8.64
CA LYS A 126 -19.14 -22.29 8.87
C LYS A 126 -19.85 -22.69 7.57
N GLU A 127 -19.43 -22.13 6.45
CA GLU A 127 -19.94 -22.41 5.11
C GLU A 127 -18.74 -22.55 4.14
N PRO A 128 -18.83 -23.42 3.12
CA PRO A 128 -17.78 -23.54 2.11
C PRO A 128 -17.70 -22.25 1.28
N LEU A 129 -16.47 -21.83 0.96
CA LEU A 129 -16.26 -20.72 0.02
C LEU A 129 -16.83 -21.10 -1.35
N PRO A 130 -17.49 -20.16 -2.07
CA PRO A 130 -18.03 -20.44 -3.39
C PRO A 130 -16.92 -20.89 -4.34
N HIS A 131 -17.15 -21.99 -5.05
CA HIS A 131 -16.23 -22.51 -6.05
C HIS A 131 -16.17 -21.56 -7.26
N GLU A 132 -15.06 -20.84 -7.43
CA GLU A 132 -14.73 -20.25 -8.73
C GLU A 132 -14.23 -21.33 -9.71
N PRO A 133 -14.89 -21.53 -10.86
CA PRO A 133 -14.44 -22.50 -11.86
C PRO A 133 -13.33 -21.90 -12.73
N GLY A 134 -12.10 -22.33 -12.48
CA GLY A 134 -11.05 -22.49 -13.50
C GLY A 134 -10.59 -21.23 -14.26
N SER A 135 -9.66 -20.49 -13.67
CA SER A 135 -8.71 -19.66 -14.42
C SER A 135 -7.36 -20.40 -14.57
N GLU A 136 -6.85 -20.48 -15.80
CA GLU A 136 -5.52 -20.99 -16.10
C GLU A 136 -4.45 -19.92 -15.84
N PRO A 137 -3.21 -20.30 -15.49
CA PRO A 137 -2.13 -19.33 -15.27
C PRO A 137 -1.68 -18.72 -16.61
N ARG A 138 -2.18 -17.52 -16.92
CA ARG A 138 -1.69 -16.73 -18.06
C ARG A 138 -0.20 -16.45 -17.89
N ARG A 139 0.54 -16.63 -18.99
CA ARG A 139 2.00 -16.74 -19.00
C ARG A 139 2.63 -15.42 -19.45
N GLY A 140 3.02 -14.60 -18.49
CA GLY A 140 3.86 -13.43 -18.70
C GLY A 140 3.31 -12.18 -18.03
N GLU A 141 4.02 -11.68 -17.02
CA GLU A 141 4.96 -10.57 -17.19
C GLU A 141 6.12 -10.74 -16.19
N ARG A 142 7.23 -10.02 -16.40
CA ARG A 142 8.49 -10.19 -15.65
C ARG A 142 9.00 -8.83 -15.18
N ARG A 143 9.54 -8.80 -13.96
CA ARG A 143 10.33 -7.72 -13.32
C ARG A 143 9.54 -6.49 -12.86
N SER A 144 9.92 -5.79 -11.78
CA SER A 144 10.76 -6.14 -10.60
C SER A 144 10.76 -4.93 -9.66
N MET A 145 10.63 -5.12 -8.34
CA MET A 145 11.14 -4.16 -7.33
C MET A 145 11.28 -4.85 -5.97
N ALA A 146 12.52 -5.22 -5.63
CA ALA A 146 12.91 -5.81 -4.35
C ALA A 146 12.56 -4.94 -3.12
N ALA A 147 12.31 -5.62 -2.00
CA ALA A 147 12.29 -5.05 -0.65
C ALA A 147 13.62 -5.36 0.09
N PRO A 148 13.86 -4.82 1.31
CA PRO A 148 15.22 -4.77 1.84
C PRO A 148 15.63 -6.00 2.67
N SER A 149 16.71 -6.63 2.18
CA SER A 149 17.65 -7.49 2.90
C SER A 149 17.78 -7.20 4.41
N ARG A 150 17.37 -8.16 5.25
CA ARG A 150 17.89 -8.28 6.63
C ARG A 150 19.14 -9.16 6.64
N ARG A 151 20.30 -8.53 6.81
CA ARG A 151 21.60 -9.21 6.95
C ARG A 151 21.59 -10.21 8.11
N ARG A 152 22.05 -11.45 7.85
CA ARG A 152 22.67 -12.31 8.87
C ARG A 152 24.18 -12.32 8.66
N GLY A 153 24.93 -12.30 9.75
CA GLY A 153 26.33 -11.88 9.76
C GLY A 153 27.28 -12.75 8.94
N VAL A 154 28.11 -12.08 8.13
CA VAL A 154 29.52 -12.46 7.97
C VAL A 154 30.26 -11.79 9.13
N ALA A 155 31.01 -12.59 9.91
CA ALA A 155 31.79 -12.06 11.01
C ALA A 155 33.03 -11.32 10.48
N THR A 156 32.92 -10.00 10.33
CA THR A 156 34.07 -9.09 10.41
C THR A 156 33.88 -8.21 11.64
N ALA A 157 34.88 -8.21 12.52
CA ALA A 157 34.83 -7.46 13.77
C ALA A 157 34.89 -5.95 13.48
N THR A 158 33.73 -5.33 13.37
CA THR A 158 33.56 -3.88 13.53
C THR A 158 32.88 -3.66 14.87
N THR A 159 33.66 -3.13 15.81
CA THR A 159 33.24 -2.72 17.14
C THR A 159 32.04 -1.77 17.01
N GLN A 160 30.85 -2.20 17.44
CA GLN A 160 29.78 -1.26 17.74
C GLN A 160 30.22 -0.44 18.96
N PRO A 161 30.32 0.90 18.87
CA PRO A 161 30.49 1.73 20.04
C PRO A 161 29.17 1.73 20.82
N ALA A 162 29.11 0.95 21.90
CA ALA A 162 27.98 0.97 22.80
C ALA A 162 27.86 2.36 23.47
N GLY A 163 26.68 2.98 23.40
CA GLY A 163 26.33 4.18 24.17
C GLY A 163 26.21 5.50 23.40
N GLY A 164 26.53 5.55 22.10
CA GLY A 164 26.31 6.75 21.28
C GLY A 164 24.86 6.87 20.80
N GLY A 165 24.01 7.63 21.49
CA GLY A 165 22.62 7.89 21.07
C GLY A 165 22.49 8.68 19.76
N VAL A 166 21.26 9.05 19.36
CA VAL A 166 20.94 9.70 18.06
C VAL A 166 21.89 10.86 17.70
N ALA A 167 22.22 11.74 18.66
CA ALA A 167 23.17 12.83 18.45
C ALA A 167 24.58 12.36 17.99
N HIS A 168 25.07 11.23 18.49
CA HIS A 168 26.35 10.65 18.07
C HIS A 168 26.27 10.09 16.65
N ALA A 169 25.18 9.41 16.30
CA ALA A 169 24.94 8.91 14.95
C ALA A 169 24.82 10.07 13.93
N ILE A 170 24.19 11.19 14.31
CA ILE A 170 24.13 12.43 13.52
C ILE A 170 25.55 13.00 13.30
N ALA A 171 26.39 13.06 14.34
CA ALA A 171 27.77 13.55 14.23
C ALA A 171 28.65 12.65 13.34
N ALA A 172 28.48 11.33 13.45
CA ALA A 172 29.13 10.36 12.57
C ALA A 172 28.68 10.52 11.10
N LEU A 173 27.38 10.71 10.85
CA LEU A 173 26.83 10.95 9.51
C LEU A 173 27.41 12.22 8.88
N ARG A 174 27.43 13.34 9.61
CA ARG A 174 28.07 14.59 9.15
C ARG A 174 29.53 14.37 8.78
N SER A 175 30.28 13.65 9.62
CA SER A 175 31.69 13.34 9.39
C SER A 175 31.93 12.51 8.11
N LEU A 176 31.03 11.56 7.79
CA LEU A 176 31.09 10.79 6.55
C LEU A 176 30.84 11.66 5.31
N VAL A 177 29.89 12.60 5.37
CA VAL A 177 29.62 13.54 4.26
C VAL A 177 30.81 14.47 4.04
N THR A 178 31.35 15.09 5.09
CA THR A 178 32.55 15.94 4.99
C THR A 178 33.76 15.20 4.43
N ALA A 179 33.91 13.90 4.73
CA ALA A 179 34.97 13.05 4.18
C ALA A 179 34.72 12.55 2.74
N GLY A 180 33.66 12.99 2.06
CA GLY A 180 33.30 12.56 0.70
C GLY A 180 32.78 11.12 0.61
N LYS A 181 32.46 10.48 1.73
CA LYS A 181 32.11 9.04 1.82
C LYS A 181 30.64 8.77 1.52
N GLY A 182 30.17 9.19 0.35
CA GLY A 182 28.74 9.18 -0.01
C GLY A 182 28.02 7.83 0.17
N ARG A 183 28.67 6.70 -0.12
CA ARG A 183 28.09 5.36 0.08
C ARG A 183 28.02 4.94 1.55
N GLU A 184 28.98 5.32 2.39
CA GLU A 184 28.87 5.12 3.83
C GLU A 184 27.80 6.06 4.43
N ALA A 185 27.81 7.34 4.06
CA ALA A 185 26.84 8.33 4.52
C ALA A 185 25.39 7.92 4.18
N SER A 186 25.14 7.41 2.97
CA SER A 186 23.81 6.90 2.60
C SER A 186 23.36 5.76 3.52
N ARG A 187 24.22 4.76 3.75
CA ARG A 187 23.87 3.61 4.62
C ARG A 187 23.70 4.01 6.08
N ALA A 188 24.48 4.99 6.56
CA ALA A 188 24.34 5.55 7.90
C ALA A 188 23.03 6.33 8.05
N ALA A 189 22.62 7.09 7.03
CA ALA A 189 21.33 7.79 7.00
C ALA A 189 20.13 6.82 6.97
N ASP A 190 20.22 5.75 6.17
CA ASP A 190 19.18 4.70 6.12
C ASP A 190 19.05 3.99 7.49
N ALA A 191 20.17 3.64 8.13
CA ALA A 191 20.17 3.04 9.47
C ALA A 191 19.63 3.99 10.55
N LEU A 192 20.05 5.26 10.54
CA LEU A 192 19.58 6.28 11.47
C LEU A 192 18.07 6.53 11.34
N ARG A 193 17.52 6.51 10.11
CA ARG A 193 16.07 6.52 9.88
C ARG A 193 15.41 5.31 10.53
N ASP A 194 15.90 4.11 10.25
CA ASP A 194 15.27 2.85 10.69
C ASP A 194 15.36 2.63 12.21
N GLU A 195 16.35 3.22 12.88
CA GLU A 195 16.47 3.26 14.35
C GLU A 195 15.55 4.31 15.00
N THR A 196 15.35 5.46 14.35
CA THR A 196 14.63 6.62 14.93
C THR A 196 13.12 6.62 14.63
N PHE A 197 12.73 6.05 13.49
CA PHE A 197 11.33 5.95 13.07
C PHE A 197 10.86 4.50 13.11
N THR A 198 9.86 4.21 13.93
CA THR A 198 9.20 2.90 13.91
C THR A 198 8.65 2.63 12.52
N ALA A 199 9.18 1.60 11.86
CA ALA A 199 8.70 1.19 10.54
C ALA A 199 7.20 0.86 10.59
N TRP A 200 6.46 1.24 9.55
CA TRP A 200 5.02 0.98 9.34
C TRP A 200 4.02 1.89 10.06
N ARG A 201 4.25 3.22 10.05
CA ARG A 201 3.21 4.21 10.34
C ARG A 201 2.89 5.07 9.11
N LEU A 202 2.32 4.45 8.07
CA LEU A 202 1.96 5.14 6.82
C LEU A 202 0.98 6.30 7.05
N TYR A 203 -0.05 6.07 7.87
CA TYR A 203 -1.12 7.03 8.16
C TYR A 203 -1.68 6.90 9.60
N PRO A 204 -2.28 7.97 10.17
CA PRO A 204 -2.24 9.34 9.63
C PRO A 204 -0.79 9.85 9.60
N LYS A 205 -0.49 10.78 8.70
CA LYS A 205 0.84 11.42 8.68
C LYS A 205 1.11 12.07 10.03
N LEU A 206 2.39 12.11 10.44
CA LEU A 206 2.76 12.79 11.67
C LEU A 206 2.56 14.31 11.50
N LEU A 207 2.05 14.99 12.53
CA LEU A 207 2.21 16.42 12.67
C LEU A 207 3.61 16.74 13.20
N VAL A 208 4.03 18.00 13.08
CA VAL A 208 5.31 18.49 13.62
C VAL A 208 5.37 18.28 15.14
N ASP A 209 4.24 18.51 15.81
CA ASP A 209 4.10 18.38 17.26
C ASP A 209 4.01 16.91 17.73
N ASP A 210 3.80 15.96 16.81
CA ASP A 210 3.85 14.52 17.10
C ASP A 210 5.29 13.97 17.06
N LEU A 211 6.30 14.77 16.66
CA LEU A 211 7.71 14.35 16.55
C LEU A 211 8.42 14.36 17.91
N SER A 212 9.23 13.34 18.18
CA SER A 212 10.24 13.44 19.24
C SER A 212 11.39 14.38 18.84
N ALA A 213 12.16 14.88 19.82
CA ALA A 213 13.34 15.70 19.58
C ALA A 213 14.36 14.99 18.66
N ASP A 214 14.56 13.68 18.88
CA ASP A 214 15.43 12.84 18.05
C ASP A 214 14.90 12.70 16.61
N GLN A 215 13.60 12.45 16.44
CA GLN A 215 12.97 12.38 15.12
C GLN A 215 13.13 13.70 14.36
N ARG A 216 12.89 14.82 15.03
CA ARG A 216 13.08 16.16 14.45
C ARG A 216 14.54 16.38 14.04
N ALA A 217 15.50 16.09 14.92
CA ALA A 217 16.92 16.25 14.64
C ALA A 217 17.40 15.40 13.45
N VAL A 218 16.88 14.18 13.29
CA VAL A 218 17.17 13.31 12.14
C VAL A 218 16.64 13.92 10.84
N LEU A 219 15.42 14.46 10.82
CA LEU A 219 14.87 15.09 9.62
C LEU A 219 15.60 16.39 9.27
N GLU A 220 16.01 17.17 10.28
CA GLU A 220 16.79 18.40 10.08
C GLU A 220 18.18 18.09 9.49
N VAL A 221 18.89 17.04 9.95
CA VAL A 221 20.19 16.68 9.34
C VAL A 221 20.06 16.03 7.96
N LEU A 222 18.99 15.29 7.68
CA LEU A 222 18.77 14.74 6.32
C LEU A 222 18.61 15.87 5.29
N LEU A 223 17.90 16.95 5.66
CA LEU A 223 17.82 18.17 4.84
C LEU A 223 19.15 18.93 4.77
N ASP A 224 19.84 19.15 5.90
CA ASP A 224 21.13 19.88 5.93
C ASP A 224 22.20 19.25 5.02
N LEU A 225 22.14 17.95 4.82
CA LEU A 225 23.11 17.16 4.05
C LEU A 225 22.60 16.76 2.66
N GLU A 226 21.42 17.25 2.25
CA GLU A 226 20.75 16.93 0.97
C GLU A 226 20.62 15.41 0.72
N LEU A 227 20.38 14.64 1.79
CA LEU A 227 20.31 13.18 1.75
C LEU A 227 18.86 12.71 1.54
N ALA A 228 18.41 12.71 0.28
CA ALA A 228 17.10 12.19 -0.11
C ALA A 228 16.85 10.75 0.41
N ARG A 229 15.69 10.50 1.03
CA ARG A 229 15.26 9.20 1.58
C ARG A 229 13.78 8.93 1.31
N ASP A 230 13.42 7.64 1.23
CA ASP A 230 12.02 7.22 1.39
C ASP A 230 11.65 7.32 2.89
N LEU A 231 10.81 8.29 3.21
CA LEU A 231 10.23 8.56 4.53
C LEU A 231 8.71 8.29 4.54
N ALA A 232 8.10 7.92 3.41
CA ALA A 232 6.66 7.71 3.28
C ALA A 232 6.15 6.63 4.23
N ASN A 233 6.95 5.57 4.45
CA ASN A 233 6.63 4.45 5.35
C ASN A 233 6.77 4.81 6.84
N CYS A 234 7.36 5.98 7.14
CA CYS A 234 7.53 6.56 8.48
C CYS A 234 6.44 7.60 8.81
N GLY A 235 5.45 7.80 7.93
CA GLY A 235 4.38 8.78 8.14
C GLY A 235 4.76 10.21 7.75
N LEU A 236 5.78 10.36 6.90
CA LEU A 236 6.38 11.64 6.49
C LEU A 236 6.43 11.77 4.96
N PHE A 237 7.12 12.80 4.45
CA PHE A 237 7.13 13.20 3.03
C PHE A 237 8.43 12.84 2.34
N ASN A 238 8.38 12.56 1.03
CA ASN A 238 9.56 12.13 0.27
C ASN A 238 10.21 13.26 -0.53
N ARG A 239 9.53 14.41 -0.72
CA ARG A 239 10.13 15.59 -1.35
C ARG A 239 10.77 16.48 -0.29
N ASP A 240 12.05 16.79 -0.45
CA ASP A 240 12.80 17.66 0.48
C ASP A 240 12.14 19.03 0.67
N ALA A 241 11.57 19.61 -0.40
CA ALA A 241 10.81 20.85 -0.34
C ALA A 241 9.56 20.76 0.57
N HIS A 242 8.88 19.61 0.59
CA HIS A 242 7.77 19.35 1.52
C HIS A 242 8.29 19.16 2.94
N LEU A 243 9.35 18.37 3.14
CA LEU A 243 9.94 18.15 4.45
C LEU A 243 10.47 19.44 5.09
N ALA A 244 11.14 20.31 4.32
CA ALA A 244 11.59 21.62 4.76
C ALA A 244 10.43 22.52 5.19
N ARG A 245 9.34 22.53 4.42
CA ARG A 245 8.11 23.30 4.73
C ARG A 245 7.44 22.77 6.00
N PHE A 246 7.35 21.44 6.15
CA PHE A 246 6.82 20.77 7.34
C PHE A 246 7.61 21.15 8.60
N LEU A 247 8.94 21.14 8.57
CA LEU A 247 9.76 21.51 9.72
C LEU A 247 9.79 23.03 10.03
N GLY A 248 9.10 23.85 9.24
CA GLY A 248 9.11 25.32 9.35
C GLY A 248 10.35 26.00 8.79
N ARG A 249 11.17 25.29 8.00
CA ARG A 249 12.40 25.81 7.37
C ARG A 249 12.15 26.56 6.07
N SER A 250 10.95 26.49 5.51
CA SER A 250 10.52 27.28 4.36
C SER A 250 9.13 27.88 4.59
N ARG A 251 8.75 28.87 3.78
CA ARG A 251 7.49 29.61 3.94
C ARG A 251 6.28 28.66 3.82
N PRO A 252 5.27 28.78 4.72
CA PRO A 252 4.02 28.05 4.58
C PRO A 252 3.34 28.31 3.22
N GLY A 253 2.79 27.25 2.65
CA GLY A 253 2.03 27.28 1.40
C GLY A 253 0.51 27.16 1.64
N PRO A 254 -0.30 27.22 0.56
CA PRO A 254 -1.76 27.24 0.67
C PRO A 254 -2.38 26.14 1.53
N SER A 255 -1.90 24.90 1.43
CA SER A 255 -2.43 23.75 2.19
C SER A 255 -2.03 23.67 3.67
N ASP A 256 -1.22 24.62 4.17
CA ASP A 256 -0.93 24.74 5.62
C ASP A 256 -1.99 25.52 6.39
N VAL A 257 -2.95 26.15 5.70
CA VAL A 257 -4.10 26.76 6.36
C VAL A 257 -4.80 25.71 7.23
N THR A 258 -5.20 26.11 8.43
CA THR A 258 -5.71 25.18 9.45
C THR A 258 -7.22 25.02 9.40
N LEU A 259 -7.68 23.80 9.66
CA LEU A 259 -9.06 23.41 9.87
C LEU A 259 -9.26 22.97 11.33
N GLU A 260 -10.46 23.20 11.86
CA GLU A 260 -10.95 22.43 13.01
C GLU A 260 -11.48 21.07 12.51
N VAL A 261 -10.96 19.97 13.06
CA VAL A 261 -11.41 18.60 12.77
C VAL A 261 -11.57 17.87 14.10
N GLY A 262 -12.82 17.63 14.50
CA GLY A 262 -13.13 17.22 15.88
C GLY A 262 -12.66 18.28 16.87
N GLU A 263 -11.83 17.86 17.83
CA GLU A 263 -11.22 18.74 18.86
C GLU A 263 -9.82 19.25 18.46
N ARG A 264 -9.31 18.90 17.27
CA ARG A 264 -7.96 19.27 16.82
C ARG A 264 -7.99 20.41 15.81
N THR A 265 -7.02 21.33 15.91
CA THR A 265 -6.67 22.27 14.84
C THR A 265 -5.53 21.66 14.03
N VAL A 266 -5.73 21.43 12.72
CA VAL A 266 -4.81 20.69 11.84
C VAL A 266 -4.72 21.33 10.45
N PRO A 267 -3.58 21.27 9.74
CA PRO A 267 -3.49 21.82 8.39
C PRO A 267 -4.35 21.02 7.38
N VAL A 268 -4.84 21.68 6.32
CA VAL A 268 -5.72 21.04 5.30
C VAL A 268 -5.07 19.79 4.71
N TRP A 269 -3.76 19.81 4.39
CA TRP A 269 -3.08 18.63 3.83
C TRP A 269 -3.19 17.40 4.75
N TRP A 270 -3.14 17.60 6.07
CA TRP A 270 -3.26 16.53 7.06
C TRP A 270 -4.69 16.02 7.12
N ALA A 271 -5.67 16.93 7.18
CA ALA A 271 -7.10 16.58 7.24
C ALA A 271 -7.54 15.75 6.02
N VAL A 272 -7.10 16.14 4.82
CA VAL A 272 -7.36 15.39 3.58
C VAL A 272 -6.71 14.00 3.62
N SER A 273 -5.47 13.90 4.09
CA SER A 273 -4.76 12.61 4.23
C SER A 273 -5.36 11.71 5.32
N ALA A 274 -5.88 12.30 6.40
CA ALA A 274 -6.60 11.59 7.45
C ALA A 274 -7.94 11.00 6.92
N VAL A 275 -8.68 11.73 6.08
CA VAL A 275 -9.87 11.20 5.39
C VAL A 275 -9.50 10.09 4.42
N GLY A 276 -8.45 10.27 3.61
CA GLY A 276 -7.93 9.22 2.73
C GLY A 276 -7.64 7.93 3.51
N SER A 277 -6.98 8.04 4.66
CA SER A 277 -6.62 6.89 5.49
C SER A 277 -7.73 6.37 6.42
N GLY A 278 -8.90 7.02 6.47
CA GLY A 278 -10.02 6.62 7.32
C GLY A 278 -9.89 7.03 8.80
N HIS A 279 -8.94 7.92 9.13
CA HIS A 279 -8.71 8.43 10.49
C HIS A 279 -9.49 9.71 10.82
N ALA A 280 -10.08 10.35 9.82
CA ALA A 280 -11.00 11.49 9.99
C ALA A 280 -12.23 11.28 9.12
N ARG A 281 -13.40 11.79 9.55
CA ARG A 281 -14.62 11.67 8.76
C ARG A 281 -14.71 12.79 7.70
N PRO A 282 -15.19 12.51 6.48
CA PRO A 282 -15.32 13.54 5.44
C PRO A 282 -16.20 14.73 5.84
N ASP A 283 -17.28 14.49 6.59
CA ASP A 283 -18.23 15.52 7.02
C ASP A 283 -17.65 16.48 8.06
N GLU A 284 -16.78 16.00 8.95
CA GLU A 284 -16.04 16.83 9.90
C GLU A 284 -15.05 17.75 9.19
N VAL A 285 -14.26 17.20 8.26
CA VAL A 285 -13.30 17.97 7.47
C VAL A 285 -14.00 18.99 6.58
N LEU A 286 -15.13 18.63 5.95
CA LEU A 286 -15.93 19.55 5.14
C LEU A 286 -16.53 20.70 5.98
N LYS A 287 -16.96 20.41 7.22
CA LYS A 287 -17.41 21.44 8.18
C LYS A 287 -16.28 22.41 8.54
N GLY A 288 -15.06 21.91 8.79
CA GLY A 288 -13.88 22.74 9.00
C GLY A 288 -13.56 23.61 7.79
N TRP A 289 -13.58 23.04 6.59
CA TRP A 289 -13.25 23.75 5.34
C TRP A 289 -14.19 24.92 5.05
N LYS A 290 -15.49 24.77 5.37
CA LYS A 290 -16.50 25.85 5.25
C LYS A 290 -16.26 27.07 6.14
N LYS A 291 -15.39 26.96 7.16
CA LYS A 291 -14.95 28.10 7.99
C LYS A 291 -13.76 28.87 7.40
N VAL A 292 -13.02 28.27 6.46
CA VAL A 292 -11.85 28.90 5.85
C VAL A 292 -12.30 29.94 4.82
N PRO A 293 -11.72 31.15 4.78
CA PRO A 293 -12.04 32.14 3.75
C PRO A 293 -11.88 31.56 2.34
N THR A 294 -12.87 31.76 1.47
CA THR A 294 -12.99 31.11 0.16
C THR A 294 -11.71 31.17 -0.68
N VAL A 295 -11.01 32.30 -0.67
CA VAL A 295 -9.73 32.48 -1.40
C VAL A 295 -8.64 31.53 -0.89
N ALA A 296 -8.48 31.40 0.43
CA ALA A 296 -7.51 30.49 1.04
C ALA A 296 -7.92 29.03 0.85
N ALA A 297 -9.22 28.72 1.00
CA ALA A 297 -9.78 27.40 0.77
C ALA A 297 -9.56 26.92 -0.67
N LEU A 298 -9.78 27.80 -1.66
CA LEU A 298 -9.57 27.53 -3.08
C LEU A 298 -8.09 27.35 -3.43
N ALA A 299 -7.20 28.12 -2.81
CA ALA A 299 -5.77 28.00 -2.99
C ALA A 299 -5.25 26.65 -2.43
N ALA A 300 -5.67 26.28 -1.22
CA ALA A 300 -5.34 24.99 -0.60
C ALA A 300 -5.86 23.81 -1.43
N TRP A 301 -7.13 23.88 -1.86
CA TRP A 301 -7.75 22.88 -2.74
C TRP A 301 -6.98 22.73 -4.05
N THR A 302 -6.61 23.85 -4.68
CA THR A 302 -5.89 23.86 -5.96
C THR A 302 -4.47 23.28 -5.82
N GLU A 303 -3.78 23.55 -4.71
CA GLU A 303 -2.44 22.97 -4.45
C GLU A 303 -2.51 21.45 -4.27
N ILE A 304 -3.48 20.96 -3.49
CA ILE A 304 -3.69 19.53 -3.24
C ILE A 304 -4.13 18.81 -4.51
N ALA A 305 -5.15 19.32 -5.21
CA ALA A 305 -5.67 18.72 -6.44
C ALA A 305 -4.62 18.64 -7.55
N ARG A 306 -3.58 19.50 -7.51
CA ARG A 306 -2.44 19.49 -8.44
C ARG A 306 -1.30 18.56 -8.06
N ASP A 307 -1.39 17.83 -6.95
CA ASP A 307 -0.29 17.04 -6.38
C ASP A 307 0.92 17.92 -5.95
N GLY A 308 0.65 19.20 -5.66
CA GLY A 308 1.63 20.16 -5.15
C GLY A 308 1.81 20.10 -3.63
N ALA A 309 0.81 19.58 -2.90
CA ALA A 309 0.82 19.46 -1.44
C ALA A 309 1.26 18.07 -0.97
N TYR A 310 2.38 18.02 -0.25
CA TYR A 310 2.67 17.02 0.79
C TYR A 310 2.51 15.54 0.45
N ASP A 311 2.81 15.17 -0.80
CA ASP A 311 2.62 13.84 -1.35
C ASP A 311 1.21 13.22 -1.07
N VAL A 312 0.18 14.06 -0.86
CA VAL A 312 -1.12 13.65 -0.30
C VAL A 312 -1.87 12.68 -1.21
N LEU A 313 -1.78 12.89 -2.52
CA LEU A 313 -2.28 11.98 -3.56
C LEU A 313 -1.18 10.99 -4.00
N THR A 314 0.08 11.37 -3.84
CA THR A 314 1.30 10.66 -4.25
C THR A 314 1.68 9.50 -3.31
N VAL A 315 0.70 8.75 -2.80
CA VAL A 315 0.97 7.48 -2.11
C VAL A 315 1.50 6.48 -3.15
N ARG A 316 2.84 6.54 -3.30
CA ARG A 316 3.71 5.99 -4.36
C ARG A 316 3.33 6.34 -5.80
N ALA A 317 4.14 7.22 -6.42
CA ALA A 317 4.19 7.46 -7.87
C ALA A 317 5.60 7.25 -8.45
N THR A 318 5.64 6.84 -9.72
CA THR A 318 6.84 6.60 -10.56
C THR A 318 6.41 6.67 -12.04
N SER A 319 6.55 5.62 -12.89
CA SER A 319 6.24 5.61 -14.34
C SER A 319 5.13 4.59 -14.75
N MET A 320 3.86 4.90 -14.46
CA MET A 320 2.62 4.09 -14.63
C MET A 320 2.68 2.60 -14.29
N LYS A 321 3.32 1.75 -15.10
CA LYS A 321 3.68 0.36 -14.73
C LYS A 321 4.57 0.32 -13.47
N ASP A 322 5.44 1.33 -13.34
CA ASP A 322 6.15 1.62 -12.10
C ASP A 322 5.38 2.62 -11.20
N ALA A 323 4.40 3.40 -11.68
CA ALA A 323 3.65 4.38 -10.84
C ALA A 323 2.55 3.79 -9.98
N GLY A 324 2.50 2.46 -9.83
CA GLY A 324 1.89 1.84 -8.68
C GLY A 324 0.48 2.35 -8.38
N PHE A 325 -0.39 2.35 -9.39
CA PHE A 325 -1.81 2.14 -9.13
C PHE A 325 -1.94 0.74 -8.55
N SER A 326 -1.72 0.68 -7.23
CA SER A 326 -1.65 -0.56 -6.51
C SER A 326 -3.04 -1.19 -6.55
N SER A 327 -3.12 -2.39 -7.13
CA SER A 327 -4.30 -3.25 -7.11
C SER A 327 -4.70 -3.68 -5.69
N LYS A 328 -3.91 -3.33 -4.67
CA LYS A 328 -4.23 -3.55 -3.26
C LYS A 328 -5.43 -2.65 -2.87
N PRO A 329 -6.59 -3.21 -2.47
CA PRO A 329 -7.83 -2.46 -2.30
C PRO A 329 -7.71 -1.20 -1.42
N TYR A 330 -6.95 -1.26 -0.33
CA TYR A 330 -6.78 -0.12 0.59
C TYR A 330 -6.22 1.15 -0.07
N MET A 331 -5.46 1.03 -1.16
CA MET A 331 -4.93 2.18 -1.91
C MET A 331 -6.03 2.81 -2.76
N VAL A 332 -6.84 1.98 -3.43
CA VAL A 332 -8.02 2.43 -4.19
C VAL A 332 -9.01 3.12 -3.26
N ASP A 333 -9.26 2.57 -2.08
CA ASP A 333 -10.11 3.16 -1.05
C ASP A 333 -9.58 4.53 -0.58
N TYR A 334 -8.27 4.64 -0.31
CA TYR A 334 -7.65 5.91 0.08
C TYR A 334 -7.85 6.98 -0.99
N ARG A 335 -7.50 6.65 -2.23
CA ARG A 335 -7.57 7.57 -3.37
C ARG A 335 -9.01 7.98 -3.66
N THR A 336 -9.96 7.05 -3.54
CA THR A 336 -11.39 7.32 -3.66
C THR A 336 -11.87 8.30 -2.59
N ARG A 337 -11.57 8.04 -1.30
CA ARG A 337 -11.97 8.93 -0.20
C ARG A 337 -11.43 10.36 -0.36
N VAL A 338 -10.17 10.51 -0.81
CA VAL A 338 -9.61 11.84 -1.08
C VAL A 338 -10.28 12.53 -2.27
N VAL A 339 -10.46 11.83 -3.40
CA VAL A 339 -11.10 12.41 -4.60
C VAL A 339 -12.55 12.83 -4.31
N SER A 340 -13.32 12.00 -3.60
CA SER A 340 -14.69 12.34 -3.18
C SER A 340 -14.71 13.57 -2.27
N LEU A 341 -13.84 13.63 -1.25
CA LEU A 341 -13.74 14.81 -0.39
C LEU A 341 -13.42 16.08 -1.19
N LEU A 342 -12.45 16.04 -2.10
CA LEU A 342 -12.09 17.19 -2.93
C LEU A 342 -13.25 17.62 -3.85
N ALA A 343 -14.06 16.69 -4.34
CA ALA A 343 -15.26 17.00 -5.11
C ALA A 343 -16.35 17.68 -4.26
N ASP A 344 -16.62 17.15 -3.07
CA ASP A 344 -17.62 17.71 -2.14
C ASP A 344 -17.19 19.10 -1.62
N VAL A 345 -15.89 19.34 -1.51
CA VAL A 345 -15.30 20.64 -1.19
C VAL A 345 -15.40 21.62 -2.37
N SER A 346 -15.14 21.17 -3.60
CA SER A 346 -15.37 21.99 -4.79
C SER A 346 -16.82 22.45 -4.87
N LEU A 347 -17.79 21.56 -4.55
CA LEU A 347 -19.20 21.90 -4.44
C LEU A 347 -19.46 22.94 -3.33
N ALA A 348 -18.87 22.78 -2.16
CA ALA A 348 -19.00 23.73 -1.05
C ALA A 348 -18.38 25.12 -1.33
N LEU A 349 -17.45 25.22 -2.29
CA LEU A 349 -16.88 26.48 -2.78
C LEU A 349 -17.71 27.15 -3.89
N GLY A 350 -18.82 26.53 -4.31
CA GLY A 350 -19.73 27.08 -5.32
C GLY A 350 -19.06 27.38 -6.66
N ALA A 351 -19.44 28.49 -7.30
CA ALA A 351 -18.99 28.86 -8.64
C ALA A 351 -17.47 28.95 -8.81
N GLU A 352 -16.73 29.42 -7.79
CA GLU A 352 -15.26 29.45 -7.85
C GLU A 352 -14.65 28.05 -7.73
N GLY A 353 -15.30 27.14 -6.98
CA GLY A 353 -14.95 25.72 -6.94
C GLY A 353 -15.16 25.03 -8.29
N GLU A 354 -16.30 25.29 -8.95
CA GLU A 354 -16.59 24.77 -10.30
C GLU A 354 -15.57 25.27 -11.33
N LYS A 355 -15.29 26.57 -11.32
CA LYS A 355 -14.30 27.23 -12.19
C LYS A 355 -12.89 26.67 -11.99
N ALA A 356 -12.49 26.37 -10.75
CA ALA A 356 -11.21 25.73 -10.47
C ALA A 356 -11.18 24.26 -10.95
N ALA A 357 -12.27 23.50 -10.79
CA ALA A 357 -12.40 22.15 -11.34
C ALA A 357 -12.31 22.14 -12.87
N ARG A 358 -13.01 23.06 -13.55
CA ARG A 358 -12.88 23.27 -15.01
C ARG A 358 -11.45 23.65 -15.39
N ALA A 359 -10.76 24.48 -14.62
CA ALA A 359 -9.39 24.87 -14.92
C ALA A 359 -8.39 23.69 -14.83
N LEU A 360 -8.64 22.67 -14.00
CA LEU A 360 -7.81 21.46 -13.94
C LEU A 360 -7.88 20.63 -15.23
N THR A 361 -9.03 20.57 -15.92
CA THR A 361 -9.17 19.76 -17.15
C THR A 361 -8.30 20.25 -18.31
N THR A 362 -7.96 21.55 -18.32
CA THR A 362 -7.21 22.20 -19.41
C THR A 362 -5.69 22.02 -19.29
N ARG A 363 -5.21 21.58 -18.12
CA ARG A 363 -3.78 21.45 -17.80
C ARG A 363 -3.44 19.99 -17.51
N LEU A 364 -3.20 19.20 -18.56
CA LEU A 364 -2.65 17.84 -18.45
C LEU A 364 -1.14 17.86 -18.74
N PRO A 365 -0.25 17.97 -17.73
CA PRO A 365 1.18 17.86 -17.92
C PRO A 365 1.58 16.38 -18.03
N SER A 366 2.63 16.12 -18.79
CA SER A 366 3.34 14.84 -18.93
C SER A 366 3.15 13.83 -17.77
N TRP A 367 2.36 12.77 -18.02
CA TRP A 367 2.28 11.50 -17.27
C TRP A 367 1.87 11.52 -15.78
N GLY A 368 2.02 12.63 -15.04
CA GLY A 368 1.58 12.76 -13.64
C GLY A 368 0.16 13.29 -13.45
N GLY A 369 -0.46 13.88 -14.49
CA GLY A 369 -1.72 14.61 -14.39
C GLY A 369 -3.01 13.80 -14.23
N ALA A 370 -2.96 12.46 -14.15
CA ALA A 370 -4.18 11.63 -14.09
C ALA A 370 -5.08 11.98 -12.89
N TRP A 371 -4.48 12.27 -11.72
CA TRP A 371 -5.20 12.67 -10.51
C TRP A 371 -5.98 13.98 -10.65
N GLN A 372 -5.39 14.97 -11.34
CA GLN A 372 -6.03 16.27 -11.58
C GLN A 372 -7.34 16.08 -12.36
N VAL A 373 -7.38 15.13 -13.28
CA VAL A 373 -8.57 14.77 -14.06
C VAL A 373 -9.61 14.02 -13.22
N PHE A 374 -9.23 13.09 -12.35
CA PHE A 374 -10.17 12.45 -11.42
C PHE A 374 -10.85 13.47 -10.50
N VAL A 375 -10.08 14.38 -9.89
CA VAL A 375 -10.62 15.44 -9.05
C VAL A 375 -11.52 16.38 -9.86
N ALA A 376 -11.11 16.77 -11.08
CA ALA A 376 -11.91 17.62 -11.95
C ALA A 376 -13.25 16.98 -12.35
N ILE A 377 -13.24 15.72 -12.78
CA ILE A 377 -14.45 14.99 -13.20
C ILE A 377 -15.39 14.78 -12.00
N ALA A 378 -14.88 14.29 -10.87
CA ALA A 378 -15.69 14.10 -9.67
C ALA A 378 -16.33 15.41 -9.19
N SER A 379 -15.56 16.51 -9.19
CA SER A 379 -16.08 17.85 -8.89
C SER A 379 -17.14 18.29 -9.89
N GLY A 380 -16.88 18.12 -11.19
CA GLY A 380 -17.83 18.46 -12.26
C GLY A 380 -19.17 17.72 -12.11
N LEU A 381 -19.14 16.43 -11.73
CA LEU A 381 -20.34 15.63 -11.49
C LEU A 381 -21.13 16.12 -10.28
N ARG A 382 -20.43 16.51 -9.19
CA ARG A 382 -21.06 17.12 -8.01
C ARG A 382 -21.75 18.45 -8.35
N HIS A 383 -21.11 19.31 -9.14
CA HIS A 383 -21.71 20.58 -9.59
C HIS A 383 -22.86 20.38 -10.57
N ALA A 384 -22.76 19.38 -11.47
CA ALA A 384 -23.80 19.10 -12.44
C ALA A 384 -25.08 18.49 -11.82
N ASN A 385 -24.96 17.82 -10.66
CA ASN A 385 -26.10 17.29 -9.88
C ASN A 385 -27.10 16.46 -10.73
N GLY A 386 -26.57 15.54 -11.56
CA GLY A 386 -27.35 14.72 -12.49
C GLY A 386 -27.61 15.34 -13.87
N ALA A 387 -27.25 16.60 -14.09
CA ALA A 387 -27.21 17.18 -15.44
C ALA A 387 -26.00 16.62 -16.24
N PRO A 388 -26.06 16.62 -17.59
CA PRO A 388 -24.93 16.18 -18.41
C PRO A 388 -23.68 17.04 -18.22
N LEU A 389 -22.51 16.41 -18.09
CA LEU A 389 -21.23 17.13 -18.13
C LEU A 389 -21.00 17.84 -19.47
N ASP A 390 -20.31 18.97 -19.38
CA ASP A 390 -19.78 19.72 -20.53
C ASP A 390 -18.80 18.86 -21.34
N THR A 391 -18.92 18.92 -22.67
CA THR A 391 -18.05 18.23 -23.65
C THR A 391 -16.55 18.52 -23.49
N ALA A 392 -16.17 19.60 -22.79
CA ALA A 392 -14.77 19.83 -22.40
C ALA A 392 -14.23 18.70 -21.50
N TYR A 393 -15.04 18.16 -20.57
CA TYR A 393 -14.66 17.02 -19.76
C TYR A 393 -14.51 15.75 -20.60
N ASP A 394 -15.44 15.50 -21.54
CA ASP A 394 -15.39 14.35 -22.46
C ASP A 394 -14.07 14.33 -23.26
N LYS A 395 -13.66 15.48 -23.81
CA LYS A 395 -12.39 15.62 -24.56
C LYS A 395 -11.15 15.40 -23.69
N THR A 396 -11.17 15.85 -22.44
CA THR A 396 -10.07 15.61 -21.49
C THR A 396 -10.00 14.14 -21.07
N PHE A 397 -11.15 13.51 -20.84
CA PHE A 397 -11.23 12.08 -20.54
C PHE A 397 -10.72 11.23 -21.71
N ALA A 398 -11.17 11.49 -22.93
CA ALA A 398 -10.72 10.76 -24.13
C ALA A 398 -9.20 10.89 -24.37
N LYS A 399 -8.62 12.09 -24.22
CA LYS A 399 -7.17 12.30 -24.32
C LYS A 399 -6.38 11.60 -23.23
N LEU A 400 -6.94 11.48 -22.02
CA LEU A 400 -6.32 10.73 -20.95
C LEU A 400 -6.41 9.22 -21.27
N TRP A 401 -7.58 8.75 -21.67
CA TRP A 401 -7.86 7.38 -22.10
C TRP A 401 -6.87 6.85 -23.13
N GLU A 402 -6.68 7.59 -24.23
CA GLU A 402 -5.70 7.28 -25.29
C GLU A 402 -4.26 7.19 -24.77
N ARG A 403 -3.93 7.98 -23.74
CA ARG A 403 -2.56 8.14 -23.23
C ARG A 403 -2.19 7.15 -22.12
N VAL A 404 -3.14 6.80 -21.26
CA VAL A 404 -2.87 5.97 -20.06
C VAL A 404 -3.48 4.57 -20.13
N GLY A 405 -4.37 4.30 -21.09
CA GLY A 405 -5.05 3.02 -21.22
C GLY A 405 -6.05 2.73 -20.10
N GLY A 406 -6.85 1.68 -20.27
CA GLY A 406 -7.99 1.41 -19.37
C GLY A 406 -7.63 0.97 -17.97
N ASP A 407 -6.57 0.19 -17.83
CA ASP A 407 -6.09 -0.31 -16.54
C ASP A 407 -5.64 0.80 -15.58
N SER A 408 -5.36 2.01 -16.09
CA SER A 408 -5.03 3.18 -15.28
C SER A 408 -6.24 3.82 -14.58
N PHE A 409 -7.46 3.37 -14.90
CA PHE A 409 -8.69 3.83 -14.30
C PHE A 409 -9.32 2.69 -13.49
N HIS A 410 -9.11 2.66 -12.18
CA HIS A 410 -9.87 1.77 -11.32
C HIS A 410 -10.25 2.44 -9.99
N ALA A 411 -11.54 2.78 -9.89
CA ALA A 411 -12.17 3.31 -8.68
C ALA A 411 -13.64 2.83 -8.66
N PRO A 412 -13.92 1.60 -8.20
CA PRO A 412 -15.26 1.00 -8.28
C PRO A 412 -16.38 1.85 -7.66
N ALA A 413 -16.11 2.49 -6.51
CA ALA A 413 -17.08 3.36 -5.86
C ALA A 413 -17.27 4.71 -6.57
N LEU A 414 -16.35 5.12 -7.46
CA LEU A 414 -16.58 6.24 -8.38
C LEU A 414 -17.41 5.77 -9.60
N ALA A 415 -17.22 4.53 -10.07
CA ALA A 415 -17.89 3.97 -11.24
C ALA A 415 -19.43 4.08 -11.13
N THR A 416 -20.02 3.62 -10.02
CA THR A 416 -21.47 3.70 -9.80
C THR A 416 -21.98 5.15 -9.79
N ALA A 417 -21.30 6.06 -9.09
CA ALA A 417 -21.67 7.48 -9.06
C ALA A 417 -21.55 8.15 -10.45
N ILE A 418 -20.70 7.63 -11.32
CA ILE A 418 -20.55 8.07 -12.72
C ILE A 418 -21.59 7.42 -13.63
N GLU A 419 -21.95 6.16 -13.40
CA GLU A 419 -23.04 5.46 -14.08
C GLU A 419 -24.40 6.10 -13.86
N GLU A 420 -24.65 6.57 -12.64
CA GLU A 420 -25.88 7.25 -12.25
C GLU A 420 -25.95 8.69 -12.77
N ALA A 421 -24.81 9.38 -12.88
CA ALA A 421 -24.76 10.81 -13.22
C ALA A 421 -24.47 11.12 -14.70
N LEU A 422 -24.06 10.14 -15.52
CA LEU A 422 -23.84 10.33 -16.95
C LEU A 422 -24.92 9.64 -17.81
N PRO A 423 -25.30 10.24 -18.97
CA PRO A 423 -26.13 9.55 -19.96
C PRO A 423 -25.57 8.17 -20.30
N ARG A 424 -26.43 7.14 -20.44
CA ARG A 424 -26.05 5.72 -20.47
C ARG A 424 -24.91 5.35 -21.42
N GLU A 425 -24.81 5.98 -22.59
CA GLU A 425 -23.70 5.74 -23.53
C GLU A 425 -22.37 6.39 -23.10
N ARG A 426 -22.43 7.54 -22.41
CA ARG A 426 -21.26 8.16 -21.76
C ARG A 426 -20.84 7.38 -20.52
N ALA A 427 -21.80 6.95 -19.69
CA ALA A 427 -21.56 6.04 -18.58
C ALA A 427 -20.85 4.76 -19.04
N LYS A 428 -21.37 4.08 -20.07
CA LYS A 428 -20.69 2.92 -20.69
C LYS A 428 -19.27 3.22 -21.15
N ALA A 429 -19.04 4.35 -21.82
CA ALA A 429 -17.70 4.74 -22.24
C ALA A 429 -16.76 4.98 -21.04
N PHE A 430 -17.29 5.54 -19.95
CA PHE A 430 -16.55 5.75 -18.70
C PHE A 430 -16.36 4.47 -17.86
N VAL A 431 -17.22 3.47 -18.01
CA VAL A 431 -17.15 2.20 -17.26
C VAL A 431 -16.35 1.13 -18.01
N ALA A 432 -16.49 1.04 -19.34
CA ALA A 432 -15.45 0.48 -20.19
C ALA A 432 -14.11 1.20 -19.96
N GLY A 433 -14.22 2.47 -19.53
CA GLY A 433 -13.19 3.25 -18.87
C GLY A 433 -12.59 2.57 -17.62
N LEU A 434 -13.38 2.49 -16.55
CA LEU A 434 -12.98 2.06 -15.20
C LEU A 434 -12.81 0.53 -15.01
N THR A 435 -13.07 -0.25 -16.05
CA THR A 435 -13.01 -1.71 -16.03
C THR A 435 -11.77 -2.17 -16.80
N PRO A 436 -10.91 -3.05 -16.23
CA PRO A 436 -9.76 -3.57 -16.96
C PRO A 436 -10.22 -4.25 -18.27
N PRO A 437 -9.49 -4.09 -19.39
CA PRO A 437 -9.83 -4.75 -20.63
C PRO A 437 -9.81 -6.25 -20.39
N ARG A 438 -10.87 -6.95 -20.82
CA ARG A 438 -11.01 -8.40 -20.60
C ARG A 438 -9.93 -9.17 -21.37
N GLY A 439 -8.79 -9.36 -20.72
CA GLY A 439 -7.74 -10.32 -21.07
C GLY A 439 -6.92 -9.99 -22.31
N ARG A 440 -6.21 -8.85 -22.31
CA ARG A 440 -4.94 -8.75 -23.05
C ARG A 440 -3.81 -9.41 -22.25
#